data_AF-A0A0K9N6E2-F1
#
_entry.id   AF-A0A0K9N6E2-F1
#
_cell.length_a   1.000
_cell.length_b   1.000
_cell.length_c   1.000
_cell.angle_alpha   90.00
_cell.angle_beta   90.00
_cell.angle_gamma   90.00
#
_symmetry.space_group_name_H-M   'P 1'
#
loop_
_entity.id
_entity.type
_entity.pdbx_description
1 polymer ?
#
loop_
_entity_poly.entity_id
_entity_poly.type
_entity_poly.pdbx_seq_one_letter_code
_entity_poly.pdbx_strand_id
1 'polypeptide(L)'
;MTMREKITEQIQAFRAAIYGEDVRDAYADIAETVCIEAMEELDAAVEKGNYAEAQGNYAKNQGDYAKGKGDYAGVQGDEAGKQAAYAKAEGDRVDNLCRSYTEIESACRNATDASVKQTHLCEDATQRAIEAATGYSIIYDPTDGERKTTQETINNIWQHTIAMFGSPITADELDALEITADELDAKNIPAFEFDIRAKALLTGGN
;
A
#
# COMPACT_ATOMS: atom_id res chain seq x y z
N MET A 1 -34.32 -72.61 42.74
CA MET A 1 -35.28 -72.46 43.84
C MET A 1 -35.03 -71.10 44.47
N THR A 2 -36.03 -70.22 44.44
CA THR A 2 -35.97 -68.87 45.01
C THR A 2 -35.96 -68.91 46.55
N MET A 3 -35.49 -67.84 47.21
CA MET A 3 -35.58 -67.67 48.68
C MET A 3 -36.97 -68.04 49.21
N ARG A 4 -37.99 -67.52 48.53
CA ARG A 4 -39.39 -67.75 48.87
C ARG A 4 -39.78 -69.22 48.76
N GLU A 5 -39.28 -69.93 47.76
CA GLU A 5 -39.52 -71.37 47.58
C GLU A 5 -38.80 -72.21 48.65
N LYS A 6 -37.52 -71.91 48.95
CA LYS A 6 -36.74 -72.60 50.00
C LYS A 6 -37.37 -72.44 51.38
N ILE A 7 -37.73 -71.20 51.76
CA ILE A 7 -38.39 -70.90 53.03
C ILE A 7 -39.77 -71.57 53.08
N THR A 8 -40.50 -71.62 51.97
CA THR A 8 -41.82 -72.28 51.93
C THR A 8 -41.71 -73.79 52.15
N GLU A 9 -40.71 -74.45 51.57
CA GLU A 9 -40.44 -75.88 51.81
C GLU A 9 -40.03 -76.13 53.27
N GLN A 10 -39.13 -75.32 53.82
CA GLN A 10 -38.70 -75.45 55.22
C GLN A 10 -39.84 -75.18 56.22
N ILE A 11 -40.75 -74.24 55.92
CA ILE A 11 -41.98 -74.01 56.71
C ILE A 11 -42.92 -75.21 56.65
N GLN A 12 -43.03 -75.89 55.51
CA GLN A 12 -43.83 -77.12 55.40
C GLN A 12 -43.22 -78.26 56.22
N ALA A 13 -41.90 -78.41 56.22
CA ALA A 13 -41.18 -79.36 57.07
C ALA A 13 -41.37 -79.06 58.57
N PHE A 14 -41.29 -77.79 58.96
CA PHE A 14 -41.56 -77.33 60.32
C PHE A 14 -42.99 -77.68 60.80
N ARG A 15 -43.99 -77.54 59.93
CA ARG A 15 -45.40 -77.88 60.25
C ARG A 15 -45.65 -79.38 60.41
N ALA A 16 -44.79 -80.23 59.87
CA ALA A 16 -44.89 -81.69 59.93
C ALA A 16 -44.11 -82.29 61.12
N ALA A 17 -43.26 -81.52 61.81
CA ALA A 17 -42.46 -81.97 62.93
C ALA A 17 -43.31 -82.25 64.19
N ILE A 18 -43.07 -83.38 64.85
CA ILE A 18 -43.86 -83.86 66.01
C ILE A 18 -43.07 -83.63 67.31
N TYR A 19 -43.01 -82.37 67.75
CA TYR A 19 -42.48 -81.87 69.04
C TYR A 19 -41.01 -82.19 69.42
N GLY A 20 -40.33 -81.22 70.05
CA GLY A 20 -39.00 -81.43 70.66
C GLY A 20 -37.84 -80.90 69.82
N GLU A 21 -36.89 -81.76 69.46
CA GLU A 21 -35.66 -81.45 68.73
C GLU A 21 -35.93 -81.04 67.27
N ASP A 22 -36.78 -81.80 66.56
CA ASP A 22 -37.18 -81.56 65.17
C ASP A 22 -37.75 -80.15 64.92
N VAL A 23 -38.46 -79.58 65.90
CA VAL A 23 -39.05 -78.24 65.80
C VAL A 23 -37.98 -77.16 65.96
N ARG A 24 -36.95 -77.41 66.80
CA ARG A 24 -35.84 -76.47 67.01
C ARG A 24 -34.91 -76.45 65.80
N ASP A 25 -34.63 -77.61 65.23
CA ASP A 25 -33.76 -77.74 64.05
C ASP A 25 -34.42 -77.06 62.84
N ALA A 26 -35.70 -77.33 62.59
CA ALA A 26 -36.42 -76.67 61.51
C ALA A 26 -36.53 -75.14 61.69
N TYR A 27 -36.56 -74.63 62.93
CA TYR A 27 -36.52 -73.18 63.18
C TYR A 27 -35.12 -72.60 62.95
N ALA A 28 -34.07 -73.32 63.36
CA ALA A 28 -32.67 -72.94 63.14
C ALA A 28 -32.34 -72.89 61.63
N ASP A 29 -32.78 -73.89 60.86
CA ASP A 29 -32.57 -73.96 59.41
C ASP A 29 -33.24 -72.78 58.68
N ILE A 30 -34.47 -72.42 59.06
CA ILE A 30 -35.18 -71.26 58.49
C ILE A 30 -34.43 -69.97 58.84
N ALA A 31 -34.02 -69.80 60.10
CA ALA A 31 -33.31 -68.61 60.55
C ALA A 31 -31.94 -68.46 59.86
N GLU A 32 -31.19 -69.56 59.72
CA GLU A 32 -29.92 -69.60 59.00
C GLU A 32 -30.10 -69.24 57.53
N THR A 33 -31.10 -69.83 56.86
CA THR A 33 -31.40 -69.55 55.45
C THR A 33 -31.74 -68.08 55.24
N VAL A 34 -32.58 -67.49 56.09
CA VAL A 34 -32.94 -66.07 56.03
C VAL A 34 -31.71 -65.18 56.24
N CYS A 35 -30.86 -65.49 57.23
CA CYS A 35 -29.67 -64.70 57.52
C CYS A 35 -28.64 -64.75 56.37
N ILE A 36 -28.37 -65.93 55.81
CA ILE A 36 -27.41 -66.08 54.70
C ILE A 36 -27.89 -65.30 53.47
N GLU A 37 -29.15 -65.51 53.05
CA GLU A 37 -29.67 -64.85 51.85
C GLU A 37 -29.77 -63.32 52.04
N ALA A 38 -30.11 -62.84 53.24
CA ALA A 38 -30.09 -61.41 53.54
C ALA A 38 -28.68 -60.80 53.48
N MET A 39 -27.64 -61.53 53.91
CA MET A 39 -26.25 -61.07 53.78
C MET A 39 -25.82 -61.05 52.31
N GLU A 40 -26.17 -62.07 51.52
CA GLU A 40 -25.88 -62.11 50.07
C GLU A 40 -26.54 -60.93 49.33
N GLU A 41 -27.79 -60.59 49.66
CA GLU A 41 -28.47 -59.42 49.11
C GLU A 41 -27.80 -58.10 49.51
N LEU A 42 -27.33 -58.01 50.76
CA LEU A 42 -26.63 -56.82 51.25
C LEU A 42 -25.28 -56.63 50.55
N ASP A 43 -24.50 -57.70 50.37
CA ASP A 43 -23.24 -57.67 49.62
C ASP A 43 -23.48 -57.25 48.17
N ALA A 44 -24.51 -57.80 47.51
CA ALA A 44 -24.88 -57.42 46.16
C ALA A 44 -25.33 -55.95 46.07
N ALA A 45 -25.99 -55.42 47.10
CA ALA A 45 -26.37 -54.01 47.16
C ALA A 45 -25.15 -53.09 47.33
N VAL A 46 -24.19 -53.48 48.18
CA VAL A 46 -22.92 -52.77 48.37
C VAL A 46 -22.12 -52.75 47.07
N GLU A 47 -22.01 -53.88 46.38
CA GLU A 47 -21.29 -53.96 45.10
C GLU A 47 -21.91 -53.04 44.03
N LYS A 48 -23.25 -53.03 43.94
CA LYS A 48 -23.98 -52.08 43.07
C LYS A 48 -23.72 -50.63 43.45
N GLY A 49 -23.67 -50.32 44.75
CA GLY A 49 -23.35 -48.98 45.26
C GLY A 49 -21.95 -48.54 44.84
N ASN A 50 -20.96 -49.39 45.03
CA ASN A 50 -19.56 -49.13 44.63
C ASN A 50 -19.44 -48.94 43.11
N TYR A 51 -20.16 -49.74 42.32
CA TYR A 51 -20.19 -49.60 40.87
C TYR A 51 -20.82 -48.26 40.43
N ALA A 52 -21.93 -47.87 41.05
CA ALA A 52 -22.57 -46.58 40.78
C ALA A 52 -21.67 -45.39 41.17
N GLU A 53 -20.95 -45.48 42.29
CA GLU A 53 -19.97 -44.48 42.70
C GLU A 53 -18.83 -44.35 41.68
N ALA A 54 -18.28 -45.48 41.21
CA ALA A 54 -17.24 -45.49 40.19
C ALA A 54 -17.72 -44.84 38.88
N GLN A 55 -18.96 -45.11 38.45
CA GLN A 55 -19.56 -44.46 37.28
C GLN A 55 -19.74 -42.96 37.49
N GLY A 56 -20.19 -42.53 38.67
CA GLY A 56 -20.33 -41.11 39.02
C GLY A 56 -18.99 -40.36 38.97
N ASN A 57 -17.94 -40.96 39.53
CA ASN A 57 -16.58 -40.42 39.50
C ASN A 57 -16.05 -40.33 38.06
N TYR A 58 -16.30 -41.34 37.24
CA TYR A 58 -15.92 -41.32 35.83
C TYR A 58 -16.62 -40.19 35.06
N ALA A 59 -17.93 -40.03 35.23
CA ALA A 59 -18.70 -38.95 34.60
C ALA A 59 -18.20 -37.55 35.04
N LYS A 60 -17.87 -37.39 36.32
CA LYS A 60 -17.30 -36.15 36.85
C LYS A 60 -15.96 -35.81 36.19
N ASN A 61 -15.06 -36.78 36.11
CA ASN A 61 -13.76 -36.60 35.46
C ASN A 61 -13.89 -36.23 33.98
N GLN A 62 -14.86 -36.81 33.26
CA GLN A 62 -15.14 -36.42 31.88
C GLN A 62 -15.65 -34.97 31.79
N GLY A 63 -16.53 -34.55 32.71
CA GLY A 63 -17.01 -33.18 32.79
C GLY A 63 -15.90 -32.18 33.05
N ASP A 64 -15.00 -32.48 33.99
CA ASP A 64 -13.85 -31.63 34.30
C ASP A 64 -12.88 -31.53 33.11
N TYR A 65 -12.65 -32.63 32.40
CA TYR A 65 -11.86 -32.64 31.17
C TYR A 65 -12.49 -31.78 30.07
N ALA A 66 -13.79 -31.92 29.84
CA ALA A 66 -14.52 -31.13 28.85
C ALA A 66 -14.47 -29.63 29.19
N LYS A 67 -14.61 -29.28 30.48
CA LYS A 67 -14.48 -27.90 30.95
C LYS A 67 -13.07 -27.34 30.65
N GLY A 68 -12.02 -28.08 30.98
CA GLY A 68 -10.65 -27.66 30.68
C GLY A 68 -10.38 -27.45 29.19
N LYS A 69 -11.02 -28.25 28.32
CA LYS A 69 -10.97 -28.03 26.87
C LYS A 69 -11.70 -26.76 26.43
N GLY A 70 -12.85 -26.47 27.03
CA GLY A 70 -13.59 -25.23 26.82
C GLY A 70 -12.78 -24.00 27.23
N ASP A 71 -12.18 -24.03 28.41
CA ASP A 71 -11.36 -22.94 28.94
C ASP A 71 -10.13 -22.69 28.03
N TYR A 72 -9.45 -23.75 27.58
CA TYR A 72 -8.33 -23.64 26.65
C TYR A 72 -8.76 -23.04 25.31
N ALA A 73 -9.89 -23.47 24.75
CA ALA A 73 -10.43 -22.91 23.51
C ALA A 73 -10.78 -21.41 23.67
N GLY A 74 -11.31 -21.01 24.83
CA GLY A 74 -11.56 -19.60 25.15
C GLY A 74 -10.29 -18.76 25.11
N VAL A 75 -9.22 -19.21 25.77
CA VAL A 75 -7.91 -18.52 25.76
C VAL A 75 -7.35 -18.38 24.33
N GLN A 76 -7.48 -19.43 23.51
CA GLN A 76 -7.07 -19.37 22.11
C GLN A 76 -7.90 -18.35 21.30
N GLY A 77 -9.20 -18.29 21.55
CA GLY A 77 -10.09 -17.30 20.93
C GLY A 77 -9.72 -15.87 21.30
N ASP A 78 -9.44 -15.61 22.59
CA ASP A 78 -9.02 -14.30 23.07
C ASP A 78 -7.70 -13.84 22.43
N GLU A 79 -6.74 -14.76 22.30
CA GLU A 79 -5.44 -14.45 21.69
C GLU A 79 -5.56 -14.16 20.19
N ALA A 80 -6.38 -14.94 19.47
CA ALA A 80 -6.71 -14.66 18.08
C ALA A 80 -7.41 -13.28 17.93
N GLY A 81 -8.29 -12.93 18.87
CA GLY A 81 -8.93 -11.62 18.92
C GLY A 81 -7.94 -10.46 19.06
N LYS A 82 -6.94 -10.60 19.94
CA LYS A 82 -5.86 -9.60 20.08
C LYS A 82 -5.03 -9.46 18.81
N GLN A 83 -4.68 -10.57 18.17
CA GLN A 83 -3.93 -10.56 16.92
C GLN A 83 -4.71 -9.85 15.80
N ALA A 84 -6.01 -10.12 15.69
CA ALA A 84 -6.89 -9.44 14.73
C ALA A 84 -6.98 -7.93 15.02
N ALA A 85 -7.09 -7.54 16.29
CA ALA A 85 -7.12 -6.12 16.68
C ALA A 85 -5.81 -5.41 16.32
N TYR A 86 -4.65 -6.06 16.53
CA TYR A 86 -3.35 -5.52 16.15
C TYR A 86 -3.23 -5.33 14.62
N ALA A 87 -3.62 -6.35 13.85
CA ALA A 87 -3.59 -6.28 12.40
C ALA A 87 -4.49 -5.16 11.86
N LYS A 88 -5.67 -4.97 12.46
CA LYS A 88 -6.56 -3.87 12.11
C LYS A 88 -5.93 -2.50 12.39
N ALA A 89 -5.35 -2.32 13.58
CA ALA A 89 -4.71 -1.06 13.95
C ALA A 89 -3.53 -0.71 13.01
N GLU A 90 -2.76 -1.72 12.60
CA GLU A 90 -1.68 -1.53 11.63
C GLU A 90 -2.21 -1.16 10.24
N GLY A 91 -3.30 -1.81 9.80
CA GLY A 91 -4.00 -1.43 8.55
C GLY A 91 -4.49 0.02 8.57
N ASP A 92 -5.17 0.43 9.65
CA ASP A 92 -5.65 1.80 9.83
C ASP A 92 -4.50 2.82 9.81
N ARG A 93 -3.33 2.46 10.37
CA ARG A 93 -2.13 3.31 10.33
C ARG A 93 -1.60 3.50 8.92
N VAL A 94 -1.53 2.44 8.14
CA VAL A 94 -1.05 2.49 6.74
C VAL A 94 -2.01 3.30 5.87
N ASP A 95 -3.31 3.12 6.03
CA ASP A 95 -4.33 3.88 5.31
C ASP A 95 -4.20 5.39 5.57
N ASN A 96 -4.00 5.78 6.83
CA ASN A 96 -3.81 7.19 7.18
C ASN A 96 -2.51 7.77 6.59
N LEU A 97 -1.43 6.99 6.60
CA LEU A 97 -0.17 7.40 5.99
C LEU A 97 -0.33 7.59 4.47
N CYS A 98 -1.03 6.69 3.81
CA CYS A 98 -1.29 6.77 2.37
C CYS A 98 -2.10 8.03 2.00
N ARG A 99 -3.16 8.35 2.77
CA ARG A 99 -3.91 9.60 2.59
C ARG A 99 -3.03 10.84 2.73
N SER A 100 -2.19 10.88 3.75
CA SER A 100 -1.26 12.00 3.97
C SER A 100 -0.27 12.16 2.80
N TYR A 101 0.25 11.05 2.24
CA TYR A 101 1.10 11.12 1.05
C TYR A 101 0.37 11.68 -0.17
N THR A 102 -0.88 11.30 -0.40
CA THR A 102 -1.68 11.83 -1.52
C THR A 102 -1.95 13.34 -1.38
N GLU A 103 -2.20 13.82 -0.16
CA GLU A 103 -2.36 15.25 0.13
C GLU A 103 -1.06 16.02 -0.14
N ILE A 104 0.08 15.50 0.30
CA ILE A 104 1.40 16.10 0.04
C ILE A 104 1.69 16.14 -1.47
N GLU A 105 1.42 15.06 -2.20
CA GLU A 105 1.63 15.02 -3.65
C GLU A 105 0.79 16.09 -4.36
N SER A 106 -0.48 16.23 -3.97
CA SER A 106 -1.38 17.24 -4.51
C SER A 106 -0.89 18.67 -4.21
N ALA A 107 -0.41 18.91 -2.98
CA ALA A 107 0.17 20.20 -2.60
C ALA A 107 1.43 20.53 -3.41
N CYS A 108 2.32 19.55 -3.62
CA CYS A 108 3.52 19.71 -4.44
C CYS A 108 3.20 20.03 -5.90
N ARG A 109 2.21 19.35 -6.49
CA ARG A 109 1.74 19.65 -7.85
C ARG A 109 1.19 21.08 -7.95
N ASN A 110 0.33 21.48 -7.03
CA ASN A 110 -0.23 22.84 -7.00
C ASN A 110 0.86 23.91 -6.85
N ALA A 111 1.87 23.67 -6.00
CA ALA A 111 3.00 24.58 -5.83
C ALA A 111 3.85 24.67 -7.11
N THR A 112 4.02 23.55 -7.80
CA THR A 112 4.75 23.48 -9.08
C THR A 112 4.03 24.27 -10.17
N ASP A 113 2.73 24.05 -10.32
CA ASP A 113 1.89 24.77 -11.30
C ASP A 113 1.89 26.28 -11.02
N ALA A 114 1.83 26.68 -9.75
CA ALA A 114 1.92 28.08 -9.36
C ALA A 114 3.29 28.69 -9.72
N SER A 115 4.38 27.95 -9.48
CA SER A 115 5.73 28.40 -9.84
C SER A 115 5.90 28.54 -11.35
N VAL A 116 5.41 27.58 -12.13
CA VAL A 116 5.47 27.62 -13.61
C VAL A 116 4.70 28.83 -14.14
N LYS A 117 3.49 29.07 -13.61
CA LYS A 117 2.70 30.26 -13.97
C LYS A 117 3.46 31.56 -13.67
N GLN A 118 4.12 31.64 -12.51
CA GLN A 118 4.89 32.82 -12.14
C GLN A 118 6.09 33.03 -13.07
N THR A 119 6.77 31.96 -13.49
CA THR A 119 7.87 32.03 -14.47
C THR A 119 7.39 32.63 -15.78
N HIS A 120 6.28 32.15 -16.34
CA HIS A 120 5.73 32.70 -17.60
C HIS A 120 5.34 34.17 -17.47
N LEU A 121 4.75 34.58 -16.34
CA LEU A 121 4.45 36.00 -16.10
C LEU A 121 5.73 36.87 -16.05
N CYS A 122 6.82 36.32 -15.53
CA CYS A 122 8.12 36.99 -15.50
C CYS A 122 8.74 37.09 -16.90
N GLU A 123 8.65 36.02 -17.69
CA GLU A 123 9.08 36.01 -19.11
C GLU A 123 8.33 37.07 -19.91
N ASP A 124 7.00 37.10 -19.81
CA ASP A 124 6.15 38.11 -20.47
C ASP A 124 6.50 39.53 -20.03
N ALA A 125 6.72 39.75 -18.73
CA ALA A 125 7.09 41.06 -18.21
C ALA A 125 8.47 41.50 -18.69
N THR A 126 9.42 40.57 -18.76
CA THR A 126 10.78 40.81 -19.27
C THR A 126 10.74 41.17 -20.74
N GLN A 127 9.97 40.43 -21.54
CA GLN A 127 9.80 40.71 -22.96
C GLN A 127 9.21 42.12 -23.20
N ARG A 128 8.16 42.49 -22.45
CA ARG A 128 7.59 43.85 -22.51
C ARG A 128 8.59 44.92 -22.11
N ALA A 129 9.44 44.66 -21.10
CA ALA A 129 10.47 45.59 -20.68
C ALA A 129 11.55 45.78 -21.76
N ILE A 130 11.95 44.71 -22.46
CA ILE A 130 12.87 44.77 -23.59
C ILE A 130 12.27 45.60 -24.73
N GLU A 131 11.02 45.31 -25.12
CA GLU A 131 10.30 46.06 -26.16
C GLU A 131 10.18 47.56 -25.82
N ALA A 132 9.89 47.87 -24.55
CA ALA A 132 9.88 49.24 -24.06
C ALA A 132 11.28 49.88 -24.03
N ALA A 133 12.35 49.13 -23.75
CA ALA A 133 13.70 49.70 -23.76
C ALA A 133 14.21 49.96 -25.19
N THR A 134 13.96 49.04 -26.12
CA THR A 134 14.39 49.15 -27.51
C THR A 134 13.56 50.15 -28.30
N GLY A 135 12.25 50.19 -28.08
CA GLY A 135 11.34 51.11 -28.76
C GLY A 135 11.51 52.60 -28.38
N TYR A 136 12.09 52.91 -27.22
CA TYR A 136 12.23 54.29 -26.73
C TYR A 136 13.62 54.90 -26.96
N SER A 137 14.60 54.12 -27.41
CA SER A 137 15.92 54.65 -27.75
C SER A 137 15.80 55.42 -29.07
N ILE A 138 15.41 56.70 -28.98
CA ILE A 138 15.33 57.62 -30.10
C ILE A 138 16.68 58.30 -30.28
N ILE A 139 17.34 58.05 -31.41
CA ILE A 139 18.59 58.70 -31.79
C ILE A 139 18.37 59.55 -33.04
N TYR A 140 19.28 60.49 -33.28
CA TYR A 140 19.31 61.20 -34.55
C TYR A 140 19.94 60.28 -35.60
N ASP A 141 19.19 59.99 -36.65
CA ASP A 141 19.68 59.24 -37.79
C ASP A 141 20.72 60.09 -38.53
N PRO A 142 21.98 59.63 -38.66
CA PRO A 142 23.02 60.42 -39.29
C PRO A 142 22.84 60.56 -40.82
N THR A 143 21.91 59.81 -41.41
CA THR A 143 21.71 59.79 -42.86
C THR A 143 20.77 60.90 -43.34
N ASP A 144 19.73 61.23 -42.57
CA ASP A 144 18.76 62.28 -42.90
C ASP A 144 18.51 63.29 -41.78
N GLY A 145 19.08 63.07 -40.58
CA GLY A 145 18.96 63.97 -39.43
C GLY A 145 17.64 63.83 -38.67
N GLU A 146 16.78 62.87 -39.01
CA GLU A 146 15.50 62.67 -38.32
C GLU A 146 15.65 61.86 -37.02
N ARG A 147 14.72 62.05 -36.09
CA ARG A 147 14.67 61.30 -34.83
C ARG A 147 13.95 59.97 -35.05
N LYS A 148 14.68 58.86 -34.94
CA LYS A 148 14.16 57.50 -35.19
C LYS A 148 14.57 56.55 -34.08
N THR A 149 13.91 55.40 -33.98
CA THR A 149 14.34 54.36 -33.04
C THR A 149 15.73 53.85 -33.43
N THR A 150 16.50 53.34 -32.46
CA THR A 150 17.83 52.75 -32.74
C THR A 150 17.77 51.72 -33.86
N GLN A 151 16.73 50.87 -33.89
CA GLN A 151 16.59 49.86 -34.94
C GLN A 151 16.30 50.47 -36.31
N GLU A 152 15.43 51.46 -36.41
CA GLU A 152 15.17 52.19 -37.66
C GLU A 152 16.41 52.94 -38.15
N THR A 153 17.15 53.59 -37.25
CA THR A 153 18.41 54.26 -37.59
C THR A 153 19.46 53.27 -38.08
N ILE A 154 19.64 52.11 -37.42
CA ILE A 154 20.55 51.06 -37.89
C ILE A 154 20.14 50.58 -39.29
N ASN A 155 18.85 50.31 -39.49
CA ASN A 155 18.33 49.87 -40.79
C ASN A 155 18.58 50.93 -41.87
N ASN A 156 18.35 52.21 -41.57
CA ASN A 156 18.59 53.29 -42.53
C ASN A 156 20.07 53.48 -42.83
N ILE A 157 20.96 53.47 -41.83
CA ILE A 157 22.41 53.51 -42.04
C ILE A 157 22.83 52.37 -42.97
N TRP A 158 22.31 51.16 -42.74
CA TRP A 158 22.62 50.01 -43.58
C TRP A 158 22.15 50.19 -45.03
N GLN A 159 20.90 50.62 -45.24
CA GLN A 159 20.37 50.89 -46.58
C GLN A 159 21.15 52.01 -47.28
N HIS A 160 21.51 53.07 -46.56
CA HIS A 160 22.29 54.17 -47.12
C HIS A 160 23.73 53.75 -47.44
N THR A 161 24.32 52.85 -46.65
CA THR A 161 25.64 52.27 -46.93
C THR A 161 25.60 51.43 -48.21
N ILE A 162 24.56 50.59 -48.38
CA ILE A 162 24.32 49.85 -49.62
C ILE A 162 24.15 50.81 -50.80
N ALA A 163 23.39 51.89 -50.64
CA ALA A 163 23.18 52.87 -51.72
C ALA A 163 24.45 53.66 -52.07
N MET A 164 25.29 53.98 -51.08
CA MET A 164 26.50 54.79 -51.28
C MET A 164 27.62 54.00 -51.93
N PHE A 165 27.77 52.72 -51.59
CA PHE A 165 28.91 51.94 -52.02
C PHE A 165 28.58 50.73 -52.90
N GLY A 166 27.28 50.46 -53.11
CA GLY A 166 26.81 49.30 -53.87
C GLY A 166 26.43 48.13 -52.96
N SER A 167 25.67 47.18 -53.50
CA SER A 167 25.29 45.99 -52.77
C SER A 167 26.52 45.11 -52.52
N PRO A 168 26.80 44.70 -51.27
CA PRO A 168 27.87 43.75 -51.01
C PRO A 168 27.60 42.44 -51.76
N ILE A 169 28.66 41.71 -52.11
CA ILE A 169 28.51 40.38 -52.72
C ILE A 169 28.03 39.43 -51.63
N THR A 170 26.99 38.64 -51.92
CA THR A 170 26.57 37.57 -51.01
C THR A 170 27.51 36.37 -51.14
N ALA A 171 27.54 35.49 -50.14
CA ALA A 171 28.35 34.27 -50.21
C ALA A 171 27.99 33.41 -51.44
N ASP A 172 26.69 33.23 -51.69
CA ASP A 172 26.19 32.49 -52.86
C ASP A 172 26.61 33.14 -54.18
N GLU A 173 26.60 34.48 -54.26
CA GLU A 173 27.04 35.21 -55.46
C GLU A 173 28.55 35.11 -55.67
N LEU A 174 29.35 35.07 -54.61
CA LEU A 174 30.80 34.88 -54.70
C LEU A 174 31.15 33.46 -55.15
N ASP A 175 30.47 32.45 -54.57
CA ASP A 175 30.64 31.05 -54.95
C ASP A 175 30.27 30.81 -56.42
N ALA A 176 29.23 31.49 -56.91
CA ALA A 176 28.80 31.42 -58.31
C ALA A 176 29.81 32.02 -59.31
N LEU A 177 30.79 32.81 -58.84
CA LEU A 177 31.88 33.29 -59.70
C LEU A 177 32.95 32.22 -59.95
N GLU A 178 32.92 31.11 -59.21
CA GLU A 178 33.88 29.99 -59.30
C GLU A 178 35.36 30.45 -59.24
N ILE A 179 35.63 31.60 -58.61
CA ILE A 179 36.99 32.12 -58.46
C ILE A 179 37.72 31.40 -57.33
N THR A 180 38.96 31.01 -57.59
CA THR A 180 39.83 30.43 -56.56
C THR A 180 40.40 31.52 -55.65
N ALA A 181 40.87 31.14 -54.45
CA ALA A 181 41.52 32.08 -53.53
C ALA A 181 42.75 32.76 -54.16
N ASP A 182 43.56 32.01 -54.90
CA ASP A 182 44.75 32.55 -55.59
C ASP A 182 44.36 33.59 -56.66
N GLU A 183 43.25 33.36 -57.38
CA GLU A 183 42.73 34.30 -58.39
C GLU A 183 42.12 35.56 -57.75
N LEU A 184 41.49 35.42 -56.59
CA LEU A 184 40.97 36.56 -55.83
C LEU A 184 42.11 37.41 -55.27
N ASP A 185 43.13 36.79 -54.67
CA ASP A 185 44.31 37.47 -54.14
C ASP A 185 45.08 38.20 -55.24
N ALA A 186 45.16 37.62 -56.45
CA ALA A 186 45.78 38.25 -57.61
C ALA A 186 45.08 39.56 -58.06
N LYS A 187 43.79 39.74 -57.72
CA LYS A 187 43.07 41.02 -57.96
C LYS A 187 43.51 42.14 -57.02
N ASN A 188 44.27 41.81 -55.96
CA ASN A 188 44.86 42.75 -55.01
C ASN A 188 43.84 43.75 -54.45
N ILE A 189 42.62 43.28 -54.16
CA ILE A 189 41.54 44.09 -53.61
C ILE A 189 41.78 44.23 -52.10
N PRO A 190 41.93 45.45 -51.56
CA PRO A 190 42.01 45.63 -50.11
C PRO A 190 40.75 45.12 -49.42
N ALA A 191 40.89 44.53 -48.23
CA ALA A 191 39.75 43.97 -47.48
C ALA A 191 38.57 44.95 -47.35
N PHE A 192 38.84 46.24 -47.11
CA PHE A 192 37.81 47.28 -47.06
C PHE A 192 37.04 47.46 -48.39
N GLU A 193 37.74 47.42 -49.53
CA GLU A 193 37.10 47.50 -50.85
C GLU A 193 36.36 46.20 -51.19
N PHE A 194 36.84 45.07 -50.69
CA PHE A 194 36.15 43.79 -50.84
C PHE A 194 34.83 43.79 -50.05
N ASP A 195 34.86 44.12 -48.76
CA ASP A 195 33.67 44.09 -47.89
C ASP A 195 32.52 44.96 -48.41
N ILE A 196 32.86 46.07 -49.05
CA ILE A 196 31.89 47.08 -49.44
C ILE A 196 31.55 46.99 -50.94
N ARG A 197 32.52 46.66 -51.79
CA ARG A 197 32.41 46.80 -53.25
C ARG A 197 32.76 45.53 -54.02
N ALA A 198 33.00 44.39 -53.35
CA ALA A 198 33.39 43.14 -54.01
C ALA A 198 32.46 42.77 -55.17
N LYS A 199 31.15 42.98 -55.03
CA LYS A 199 30.21 42.68 -56.11
C LYS A 199 30.55 43.45 -57.38
N ALA A 200 30.61 44.77 -57.30
CA ALA A 200 30.98 45.63 -58.43
C ALA A 200 32.39 45.31 -58.97
N LEU A 201 33.36 45.11 -58.09
CA LEU A 201 34.76 44.86 -58.44
C LEU A 201 35.00 43.49 -59.08
N LEU A 202 34.22 42.47 -58.71
CA LEU A 202 34.39 41.10 -59.20
C LEU A 202 33.51 40.80 -60.41
N THR A 203 32.32 41.39 -60.50
CA THR A 203 31.38 41.13 -61.60
C THR A 203 31.42 42.20 -62.71
N GLY A 204 32.18 43.29 -62.54
CA GLY A 204 32.38 44.33 -63.56
C GLY A 204 31.19 45.25 -63.81
N GLY A 205 30.22 45.29 -62.88
CA GLY A 205 29.06 46.18 -62.97
C GLY A 205 29.28 47.49 -62.21
N ASN A 206 29.00 48.64 -62.85
CA ASN A 206 28.78 49.90 -62.14
C ASN A 206 27.44 49.89 -61.40
#